data_AF-A0A6L6GZU7-F1
#
_entry.id   AF-A0A6L6GZU7-F1
#
_cell.length_a   1.000
_cell.length_b   1.000
_cell.length_c   1.000
_cell.angle_alpha   90.00
_cell.angle_beta   90.00
_cell.angle_gamma   90.00
#
_symmetry.space_group_name_H-M   'P 1'
#
loop_
_entity.id
_entity.type
_entity.pdbx_description
1 polymer ?
#
loop_
_entity_poly.entity_id
_entity_poly.type
_entity_poly.pdbx_seq_one_letter_code
_entity_poly.pdbx_strand_id
1 'polypeptide(L)' 'MYQEIQERLESEHQKGMREILTDLYITQQLGPSCSAQRLGIPRQVFLHFRNQFGLKQVKYQ' A
#
# COMPACT_ATOMS: atom_id res chain seq x y z
N MET A 1 -15.68 -3.69 0.36
CA MET A 1 -14.77 -3.08 -0.64
C MET A 1 -13.32 -2.98 -0.17
N TYR A 2 -12.96 -2.15 0.82
CA TYR A 2 -11.54 -2.03 1.25
C TYR A 2 -11.02 -3.31 1.91
N GLN A 3 -11.82 -3.95 2.76
CA GLN A 3 -11.44 -5.19 3.43
C GLN A 3 -11.17 -6.33 2.42
N GLU A 4 -12.03 -6.52 1.42
CA GLU A 4 -11.82 -7.52 0.36
C GLU A 4 -10.54 -7.26 -0.45
N ILE A 5 -10.23 -5.98 -0.74
CA ILE A 5 -8.97 -5.61 -1.40
C ILE A 5 -7.78 -5.94 -0.50
N GLN A 6 -7.90 -5.68 0.80
CA GLN A 6 -6.85 -5.98 1.77
C GLN A 6 -6.59 -7.49 1.82
N GLU A 7 -7.62 -8.29 2.05
CA GLU A 7 -7.53 -9.76 2.13
C GLU A 7 -6.97 -10.35 0.83
N ARG A 8 -7.38 -9.82 -0.33
CA ARG A 8 -6.83 -10.24 -1.63
C ARG A 8 -5.33 -9.96 -1.72
N LEU A 9 -4.90 -8.73 -1.42
CA LEU A 9 -3.48 -8.35 -1.50
C LEU A 9 -2.63 -9.11 -0.47
N GLU A 10 -3.14 -9.31 0.74
CA GLU A 10 -2.44 -10.07 1.78
C GLU A 10 -2.26 -11.53 1.37
N SER A 11 -3.25 -12.13 0.72
CA SER A 11 -3.16 -13.47 0.14
C SER A 11 -2.19 -13.54 -1.05
N GLU A 12 -2.28 -12.61 -2.00
CA GLU A 12 -1.43 -12.56 -3.20
C GLU A 12 0.05 -12.38 -2.87
N HIS A 13 0.37 -11.58 -1.84
CA HIS A 13 1.74 -11.25 -1.46
C HIS A 13 2.26 -12.02 -0.25
N GLN A 14 1.42 -12.81 0.42
CA GLN A 14 1.73 -13.52 1.68
C GLN A 14 2.36 -12.61 2.75
N LYS A 15 1.92 -11.35 2.80
CA LYS A 15 2.45 -10.29 3.67
C LYS A 15 1.29 -9.47 4.21
N GLY A 16 1.45 -8.87 5.38
CA GLY A 16 0.44 -7.93 5.90
C GLY A 16 0.34 -6.69 5.01
N MET A 17 -0.86 -6.10 4.91
CA MET A 17 -1.09 -4.93 4.04
C MET A 17 -0.13 -3.77 4.34
N ARG A 18 0.15 -3.55 5.63
CA ARG A 18 1.14 -2.55 6.07
C ARG A 18 2.54 -2.83 5.52
N GLU A 19 2.97 -4.09 5.52
CA GLU A 19 4.28 -4.51 5.02
C GLU A 19 4.35 -4.33 3.50
N ILE A 20 3.31 -4.74 2.78
CA ILE A 20 3.20 -4.55 1.32
C ILE A 20 3.36 -3.07 0.96
N LEU A 21 2.64 -2.19 1.65
CA LEU A 21 2.71 -0.75 1.42
C LEU A 21 4.06 -0.18 1.80
N THR A 22 4.67 -0.66 2.88
CA THR A 22 6.00 -0.20 3.33
C THR A 22 7.07 -0.58 2.31
N ASP A 23 7.05 -1.82 1.83
CA ASP A 23 7.97 -2.32 0.81
C ASP A 23 7.89 -1.47 -0.46
N LEU A 24 6.68 -1.19 -0.95
CA LEU A 24 6.50 -0.39 -2.16
C LEU A 24 6.81 1.09 -1.95
N TYR A 25 6.26 1.70 -0.90
CA TYR A 25 6.27 3.16 -0.73
C TYR A 25 7.54 3.69 -0.06
N ILE A 26 8.10 2.92 0.87
CA ILE A 26 9.29 3.29 1.66
C ILE A 26 10.52 2.63 1.06
N THR A 27 10.57 1.30 1.01
CA THR A 27 11.78 0.55 0.59
C THR A 27 12.10 0.75 -0.88
N GLN A 28 11.13 0.56 -1.77
CA GLN A 28 11.28 0.76 -3.21
C GLN A 28 11.13 2.24 -3.62
N GLN A 29 10.82 3.13 -2.66
CA GLN A 29 10.58 4.56 -2.85
C GLN A 29 9.53 4.93 -3.90
N LEU A 30 8.66 4.00 -4.29
CA LEU A 30 7.67 4.25 -5.34
C LEU A 30 6.66 5.32 -4.92
N GLY A 31 6.20 6.10 -5.90
CA GLY A 31 5.11 7.04 -5.71
C GLY A 31 3.76 6.33 -5.59
N PRO A 32 2.73 6.97 -4.99
CA PRO A 32 1.42 6.35 -4.76
C PRO A 32 0.75 5.82 -6.04
N SER A 33 0.99 6.50 -7.17
CA SER A 33 0.44 6.09 -8.46
C SER A 33 1.11 4.81 -8.99
N CYS A 34 2.44 4.73 -8.90
CA CYS A 34 3.19 3.54 -9.33
C CYS A 34 2.91 2.33 -8.42
N SER A 35 2.85 2.54 -7.11
CA SER A 35 2.52 1.47 -6.16
C SER A 35 1.09 0.95 -6.37
N ALA A 36 0.13 1.84 -6.62
CA ALA A 36 -1.25 1.44 -6.92
C ALA A 36 -1.37 0.64 -8.23
N GLN A 37 -0.67 1.06 -9.28
CA GLN A 37 -0.61 0.34 -10.55
C GLN A 37 -0.01 -1.06 -10.36
N ARG A 38 1.07 -1.17 -9.58
CA ARG A 38 1.74 -2.46 -9.31
C ARG A 38 0.88 -3.43 -8.50
N LEU A 39 0.01 -2.90 -7.64
CA LEU A 39 -0.96 -3.67 -6.86
C LEU A 39 -2.29 -3.93 -7.59
N GLY A 40 -2.45 -3.41 -8.82
CA GLY A 40 -3.70 -3.56 -9.57
C GLY A 40 -4.91 -2.93 -8.88
N ILE A 41 -4.71 -1.82 -8.16
CA ILE A 41 -5.76 -1.11 -7.40
C ILE A 41 -5.87 0.36 -7.82
N PRO A 42 -7.02 1.01 -7.59
CA PRO A 42 -7.14 2.45 -7.76
C PRO A 42 -6.21 3.22 -6.81
N ARG A 43 -5.64 4.33 -7.30
CA ARG A 43 -4.78 5.22 -6.50
C ARG A 43 -5.43 5.66 -5.18
N GLN A 44 -6.73 5.92 -5.18
CA GLN A 44 -7.48 6.33 -3.97
C GLN A 44 -7.44 5.25 -2.88
N VAL A 45 -7.51 3.98 -3.28
CA VAL A 45 -7.42 2.84 -2.35
C VAL A 45 -6.03 2.78 -1.73
N PHE A 46 -4.98 2.94 -2.53
CA PHE A 46 -3.61 3.01 -2.01
C PHE A 46 -3.43 4.16 -1.02
N LEU A 47 -3.93 5.35 -1.35
CA LEU A 47 -3.86 6.52 -0.48
C LEU A 47 -4.63 6.32 0.84
N HIS A 48 -5.78 5.66 0.79
CA HIS A 48 -6.57 5.31 1.97
C HIS A 48 -5.72 4.48 2.94
N PHE A 49 -5.16 3.35 2.49
CA PHE A 49 -4.35 2.51 3.36
C PHE A 49 -3.04 3.18 3.80
N ARG A 50 -2.36 3.91 2.90
CA ARG A 50 -1.17 4.68 3.26
C ARG A 50 -1.45 5.65 4.42
N ASN A 51 -2.59 6.33 4.37
CA ASN A 51 -3.00 7.27 5.43
C ASN A 51 -3.39 6.52 6.71
N GLN A 52 -4.14 5.42 6.59
CA GLN A 52 -4.54 4.56 7.71
C GLN A 52 -3.32 4.04 8.50
N PHE A 53 -2.26 3.65 7.80
CA PHE A 53 -1.02 3.16 8.43
C PHE A 53 0.01 4.27 8.74
N GLY A 54 -0.31 5.55 8.51
CA GLY A 54 0.58 6.66 8.82
C GLY A 54 1.88 6.70 7.98
N LEU A 55 1.96 5.97 6.87
CA LEU A 55 3.20 5.79 6.09
C LEU A 55 3.71 7.08 5.44
N LYS A 56 2.86 8.10 5.32
CA LYS A 56 3.32 9.44 4.89
C LYS A 56 4.32 10.01 5.90
N GLN A 57 4.07 9.87 7.20
CA GLN A 57 4.97 10.41 8.22
C GLN A 57 6.28 9.62 8.27
N VAL A 58 6.20 8.30 8.16
CA VAL A 58 7.37 7.39 8.14
C VAL A 58 8.34 7.69 6.99
N LYS A 59 7.83 8.10 5.81
CA LYS A 59 8.69 8.38 4.64
C LYS A 59 9.53 9.66 4.77
N TYR A 60 9.08 10.61 5.60
CA TYR A 60 9.69 11.94 5.72
C TYR A 60 10.30 12.19 7.12
N GLN A 61 10.45 11.14 7.94
CA GLN A 61 11.28 11.13 9.14
C GLN A 61 12.70 10.68 8.78
#